data_AF-A0A350QX23-F1
#
_entry.id   AF-A0A350QX23-F1
#
_cell.length_a   1.000
_cell.length_b   1.000
_cell.length_c   1.000
_cell.angle_alpha   90.00
_cell.angle_beta   90.00
_cell.angle_gamma   90.00
#
_symmetry.space_group_name_H-M   'P 1'
#
loop_
_entity.id
_entity.type
_entity.pdbx_description
1 polymer ?
#
loop_
_entity_poly.entity_id
_entity_poly.type
_entity_poly.pdbx_seq_one_letter_code
_entity_poly.pdbx_strand_id
1 'polypeptide(L)'
;MSVKPKGKVQAYGELAAFFRKSEPFLLQAECLNNLFWEVVRKSREKGRTTWSGNVFEGGKISLSSLITPSGYLLVSHCRGDALTRLAAYGRKKNWKLKGVTGPSESVLSFRRCWMGGEDELVSERSEFTIYGAACRRSAPGSGIFRLKSVEPESWPRVESWAVQFARESVPPLNSTVLLAMTKEMMLRKNLFFLD
;
A
#
# COMPACT_ATOMS: atom_id res chain seq x y z
N MET A 1 19.84 -20.32 -21.72
CA MET A 1 20.47 -19.01 -22.05
C MET A 1 19.67 -17.92 -21.35
N SER A 2 20.28 -17.14 -20.45
CA SER A 2 19.59 -16.13 -19.64
C SER A 2 19.39 -14.85 -20.46
N VAL A 3 18.13 -14.56 -20.82
CA VAL A 3 17.75 -13.34 -21.55
C VAL A 3 18.00 -12.16 -20.62
N LYS A 4 19.03 -11.35 -20.90
CA LYS A 4 19.28 -10.10 -20.15
C LYS A 4 18.05 -9.20 -20.33
N PRO A 5 17.32 -8.89 -19.25
CA PRO A 5 16.04 -8.21 -19.38
C PRO A 5 16.29 -6.73 -19.72
N LYS A 6 15.85 -6.27 -20.91
CA LYS A 6 16.00 -4.89 -21.42
C LYS A 6 15.25 -3.88 -20.53
N GLY A 7 15.95 -3.24 -19.59
CA GLY A 7 15.36 -2.22 -18.72
C GLY A 7 16.41 -1.47 -17.90
N LYS A 8 16.07 -0.25 -17.46
CA LYS A 8 17.00 0.65 -16.75
C LYS A 8 16.38 1.14 -15.43
N VAL A 9 17.17 1.13 -14.36
CA VAL A 9 16.80 1.80 -13.10
C VAL A 9 17.26 3.25 -13.17
N GLN A 10 16.34 4.18 -12.92
CA GLN A 10 16.61 5.62 -12.83
C GLN A 10 16.30 6.09 -11.41
N ALA A 11 17.34 6.58 -10.73
CA ALA A 11 17.20 7.24 -9.43
C ALA A 11 16.92 8.73 -9.62
N TYR A 12 16.23 9.34 -8.66
CA TYR A 12 15.97 10.78 -8.63
C TYR A 12 16.59 11.38 -7.38
N GLY A 13 17.29 12.50 -7.54
CA GLY A 13 17.84 13.28 -6.43
C GLY A 13 16.75 14.04 -5.68
N GLU A 14 15.70 14.46 -6.38
CA GLU A 14 14.57 15.18 -5.80
C GLU A 14 13.30 14.33 -5.80
N LEU A 15 12.66 14.27 -4.64
CA LEU A 15 11.43 13.53 -4.43
C LEU A 15 10.26 14.10 -5.26
N ALA A 16 10.20 15.43 -5.44
CA ALA A 16 9.18 16.07 -6.28
C ALA A 16 9.29 15.64 -7.76
N ALA A 17 10.52 15.58 -8.28
CA ALA A 17 10.78 15.14 -9.65
C ALA A 17 10.40 13.66 -9.85
N PHE A 18 10.70 12.81 -8.87
CA PHE A 18 10.25 11.42 -8.85
C PHE A 18 8.73 11.32 -8.94
N PHE A 19 7.99 12.05 -8.08
CA PHE A 19 6.53 11.96 -8.08
C PHE A 19 5.89 12.47 -9.35
N ARG A 20 6.31 13.61 -9.86
CA ARG A 20 5.81 14.15 -11.13
C ARG A 20 5.96 13.15 -12.27
N LYS A 21 7.01 12.32 -12.26
CA LYS A 21 7.23 11.31 -13.30
C LYS A 21 6.48 10.01 -13.05
N SER A 22 6.29 9.62 -11.79
CA SER A 22 5.74 8.32 -11.38
C SER A 22 4.23 8.33 -11.22
N GLU A 23 3.64 9.48 -10.96
CA GLU A 23 2.21 9.65 -10.68
C GLU A 23 1.30 9.06 -11.77
N PRO A 24 1.50 9.32 -13.07
CA PRO A 24 0.66 8.71 -14.11
C PRO A 24 0.73 7.17 -14.14
N PHE A 25 1.86 6.59 -13.74
CA PHE A 25 2.03 5.14 -13.66
C PHE A 25 1.34 4.57 -12.40
N LEU A 26 1.56 5.20 -11.25
CA LEU A 26 1.00 4.77 -9.98
C LEU A 26 -0.55 4.80 -9.98
N LEU A 27 -1.16 5.72 -10.74
CA LEU A 27 -2.61 5.84 -10.87
C LEU A 27 -3.25 4.70 -11.68
N GLN A 28 -2.50 4.03 -12.57
CA GLN A 28 -3.06 2.93 -13.39
C GLN A 28 -3.54 1.74 -12.56
N ALA A 29 -2.93 1.53 -11.40
CA ALA A 29 -3.30 0.51 -10.43
C ALA A 29 -3.45 1.13 -9.04
N GLU A 30 -4.18 2.25 -8.96
CA GLU A 30 -4.33 3.07 -7.75
C GLU A 30 -4.67 2.23 -6.52
N CYS A 31 -5.64 1.31 -6.62
CA CYS A 31 -6.07 0.46 -5.50
C CYS A 31 -4.92 -0.40 -4.96
N LEU A 32 -4.07 -0.94 -5.83
CA LEU A 32 -2.92 -1.75 -5.42
C LEU A 32 -1.78 -0.85 -4.92
N ASN A 33 -1.68 0.37 -5.43
CA ASN A 33 -0.66 1.35 -5.05
C ASN A 33 -1.10 2.27 -3.90
N ASN A 34 -2.20 2.00 -3.21
CA ASN A 34 -2.76 2.89 -2.20
C ASN A 34 -1.77 3.20 -1.06
N LEU A 35 -1.08 2.18 -0.54
CA LEU A 35 -0.02 2.39 0.45
C LEU A 35 1.10 3.30 -0.10
N PHE A 36 1.43 3.14 -1.38
CA PHE A 36 2.38 4.03 -2.05
C PHE A 36 1.89 5.47 -1.94
N TRP A 37 0.65 5.75 -2.33
CA TRP A 37 0.06 7.09 -2.27
C TRP A 37 0.06 7.71 -0.88
N GLU A 38 -0.32 6.96 0.15
CA GLU A 38 -0.40 7.50 1.50
C GLU A 38 0.99 7.84 2.07
N VAL A 39 1.99 6.99 1.79
CA VAL A 39 3.39 7.29 2.16
C VAL A 39 3.91 8.49 1.40
N VAL A 40 3.63 8.57 0.10
CA VAL A 40 4.02 9.69 -0.77
C VAL A 40 3.46 11.02 -0.28
N ARG A 41 2.17 11.04 0.08
CA ARG A 41 1.48 12.22 0.60
C ARG A 41 2.18 12.75 1.84
N LYS A 42 2.44 11.88 2.82
CA LYS A 42 3.15 12.23 4.06
C LYS A 42 4.62 12.59 3.84
N SER A 43 5.28 11.95 2.88
CA SER A 43 6.69 12.24 2.57
C SER A 43 6.88 13.58 1.86
N ARG A 44 5.90 14.06 1.07
CA ARG A 44 5.93 15.41 0.49
C ARG A 44 5.93 16.50 1.57
N GLU A 45 5.17 16.31 2.65
CA GLU A 45 5.10 17.27 3.77
C GLU A 45 6.41 17.33 4.56
N LYS A 46 7.14 16.21 4.68
CA LYS A 46 8.33 16.09 5.52
C LYS A 46 9.66 16.11 4.77
N GLY A 47 9.65 15.97 3.44
CA GLY A 47 10.83 16.09 2.57
C GLY A 47 11.94 15.05 2.75
N ARG A 48 11.67 13.93 3.46
CA ARG A 48 12.70 12.95 3.81
C ARG A 48 12.46 11.61 3.12
N THR A 49 13.36 11.25 2.21
CA THR A 49 13.54 9.90 1.67
C THR A 49 15.03 9.69 1.43
N THR A 50 15.54 8.49 1.69
CA THR A 50 16.96 8.17 1.44
C THR A 50 17.22 7.85 -0.04
N TRP A 51 16.21 7.37 -0.76
CA TRP A 51 16.29 7.10 -2.19
C TRP A 51 14.90 7.03 -2.83
N SER A 52 14.79 7.43 -4.10
CA SER A 52 13.59 7.23 -4.92
C SER A 52 13.98 6.90 -6.36
N GLY A 53 13.21 6.04 -7.02
CA GLY A 53 13.55 5.59 -8.36
C GLY A 53 12.50 4.75 -9.07
N ASN A 54 12.61 4.78 -10.40
CA ASN A 54 11.77 4.03 -11.32
C ASN A 54 12.59 3.00 -12.07
N VAL A 55 11.99 1.85 -12.33
CA VAL A 55 12.46 0.87 -13.31
C VAL A 55 11.70 1.11 -14.60
N PHE A 56 12.45 1.25 -15.69
CA PHE A 56 11.91 1.42 -17.03
C PHE A 56 12.10 0.16 -17.85
N GLU A 57 11.07 -0.20 -18.62
CA GLU A 57 11.06 -1.31 -19.56
C GLU A 57 10.36 -0.84 -20.85
N GLY A 58 11.04 -0.99 -21.99
CA GLY A 58 10.52 -0.49 -23.28
C GLY A 58 10.21 1.02 -23.27
N GLY A 59 10.92 1.83 -22.48
CA GLY A 59 10.70 3.27 -22.35
C GLY A 59 9.51 3.67 -21.46
N LYS A 60 8.77 2.70 -20.90
CA LYS A 60 7.68 2.94 -19.95
C LYS A 60 8.11 2.57 -18.53
N ILE A 61 7.50 3.19 -17.53
CA ILE A 61 7.72 2.80 -16.13
C ILE A 61 7.05 1.44 -15.92
N SER A 62 7.80 0.47 -15.39
CA SER A 62 7.28 -0.85 -15.01
C SER A 62 7.24 -1.05 -13.50
N LEU A 63 7.99 -0.25 -12.74
CA LEU A 63 7.98 -0.26 -11.28
C LEU A 63 8.44 1.10 -10.74
N SER A 64 7.73 1.62 -9.76
CA SER A 64 8.15 2.75 -8.92
C SER A 64 8.49 2.29 -7.51
N SER A 65 9.54 2.87 -6.92
CA SER A 65 10.05 2.47 -5.62
C SER A 65 10.70 3.63 -4.87
N LEU A 66 10.65 3.59 -3.53
CA LEU A 66 11.33 4.54 -2.67
C LEU A 66 11.81 3.86 -1.39
N ILE A 67 12.87 4.37 -0.79
CA ILE A 67 13.31 3.94 0.55
C ILE A 67 12.82 4.99 1.55
N THR A 68 12.02 4.54 2.51
CA THR A 68 11.49 5.39 3.57
C THR A 68 12.60 5.83 4.52
N PRO A 69 12.41 6.92 5.28
CA PRO A 69 13.34 7.31 6.35
C PRO A 69 13.58 6.22 7.39
N SER A 70 12.59 5.34 7.61
CA SER A 70 12.71 4.21 8.54
C SER A 70 13.58 3.06 8.03
N GLY A 71 13.99 3.10 6.75
CA GLY A 71 14.86 2.09 6.12
C GLY A 71 14.12 0.95 5.43
N TYR A 72 12.81 1.10 5.17
CA TYR A 72 12.02 0.12 4.42
C TYR A 72 11.96 0.50 2.95
N LEU A 73 12.04 -0.50 2.06
CA LEU A 73 11.80 -0.32 0.64
C LEU A 73 10.30 -0.40 0.37
N LEU A 74 9.72 0.67 -0.16
CA LEU A 74 8.35 0.67 -0.67
C LEU A 74 8.37 0.40 -2.17
N VAL A 75 7.63 -0.60 -2.61
CA VAL A 75 7.48 -0.99 -4.01
C VAL A 75 6.02 -0.85 -4.44
N SER A 76 5.82 -0.40 -5.68
CA SER A 76 4.49 -0.38 -6.31
C SER A 76 4.13 -1.74 -6.92
N HIS A 77 2.88 -1.88 -7.33
CA HIS A 77 2.44 -3.00 -8.15
C HIS A 77 3.20 -2.99 -9.48
N CYS A 78 3.71 -4.15 -9.88
CA CYS A 78 4.38 -4.33 -11.15
C CYS A 78 4.05 -5.69 -11.75
N ARG A 79 4.21 -5.79 -13.07
CA ARG A 79 4.15 -7.05 -13.81
C ARG A 79 5.50 -7.28 -14.48
N GLY A 80 6.01 -8.51 -14.43
CA GLY A 80 7.28 -8.90 -15.07
C GLY A 80 8.55 -8.67 -14.24
N ASP A 81 9.70 -8.61 -14.91
CA ASP A 81 11.04 -8.72 -14.30
C ASP A 81 11.58 -7.42 -13.68
N ALA A 82 10.73 -6.42 -13.45
CA ALA A 82 11.15 -5.12 -12.91
C ALA A 82 11.78 -5.25 -11.51
N LEU A 83 11.25 -6.14 -10.66
CA LEU A 83 11.75 -6.35 -9.29
C LEU A 83 13.12 -7.02 -9.28
N THR A 84 13.38 -7.94 -10.20
CA THR A 84 14.70 -8.57 -10.37
C THR A 84 15.77 -7.51 -10.66
N ARG A 85 15.45 -6.54 -11.52
CA ARG A 85 16.36 -5.43 -11.84
C ARG A 85 16.56 -4.49 -10.65
N LEU A 86 15.49 -4.16 -9.93
CA LEU A 86 15.58 -3.34 -8.72
C LEU A 86 16.45 -4.02 -7.65
N ALA A 87 16.29 -5.33 -7.45
CA ALA A 87 17.09 -6.10 -6.51
C ALA A 87 18.57 -6.13 -6.91
N ALA A 88 18.88 -6.34 -8.19
CA ALA A 88 20.26 -6.27 -8.69
C ALA A 88 20.87 -4.87 -8.51
N TYR A 89 20.09 -3.81 -8.78
CA TYR A 89 20.51 -2.43 -8.56
C TYR A 89 20.80 -2.14 -7.09
N GLY A 90 19.89 -2.52 -6.19
CA GLY A 90 20.03 -2.32 -4.75
C GLY A 90 21.23 -3.05 -4.17
N ARG A 91 21.49 -4.29 -4.62
CA ARG A 91 22.72 -5.04 -4.27
C ARG A 91 23.97 -4.32 -4.72
N LYS A 92 24.03 -3.86 -5.98
CA LYS A 92 25.16 -3.06 -6.49
C LYS A 92 25.39 -1.75 -5.71
N LYS A 93 24.32 -1.19 -5.14
CA LYS A 93 24.35 0.02 -4.31
C LYS A 93 24.52 -0.26 -2.81
N ASN A 94 24.74 -1.52 -2.42
CA ASN A 94 24.91 -1.95 -1.03
C ASN A 94 23.80 -1.45 -0.09
N TRP A 95 22.54 -1.52 -0.54
CA TRP A 95 21.42 -1.08 0.29
C TRP A 95 21.26 -1.94 1.54
N LYS A 96 21.17 -1.26 2.69
CA LYS A 96 20.82 -1.86 3.99
C LYS A 96 19.33 -1.64 4.25
N LEU A 97 18.51 -2.57 3.77
CA LEU A 97 17.06 -2.51 3.94
C LEU A 97 16.64 -3.23 5.24
N LYS A 98 15.72 -2.63 6.01
CA LYS A 98 15.08 -3.30 7.15
C LYS A 98 13.95 -4.25 6.72
N GLY A 99 13.40 -4.02 5.53
CA GLY A 99 12.32 -4.81 4.96
C GLY A 99 11.80 -4.19 3.68
N VAL A 100 10.80 -4.85 3.08
CA VAL A 100 10.10 -4.37 1.89
C VAL A 100 8.59 -4.33 2.17
N THR A 101 7.91 -3.31 1.65
CA THR A 101 6.47 -3.10 1.80
C THR A 101 5.85 -2.67 0.48
N GLY A 102 4.57 -2.96 0.27
CA GLY A 102 3.86 -2.78 -0.99
C GLY A 102 2.85 -3.90 -1.21
N PRO A 103 2.33 -4.05 -2.45
CA PRO A 103 1.46 -5.17 -2.81
C PRO A 103 2.13 -6.51 -2.52
N SER A 104 1.38 -7.45 -1.94
CA SER A 104 1.91 -8.73 -1.47
C SER A 104 2.67 -9.49 -2.54
N GLU A 105 2.10 -9.63 -3.74
CA GLU A 105 2.78 -10.31 -4.86
C GLU A 105 4.12 -9.64 -5.22
N SER A 106 4.16 -8.31 -5.25
CA SER A 106 5.39 -7.54 -5.52
C SER A 106 6.42 -7.73 -4.41
N VAL A 107 5.99 -7.70 -3.15
CA VAL A 107 6.84 -7.90 -1.97
C VAL A 107 7.46 -9.29 -1.98
N LEU A 108 6.66 -10.33 -2.22
CA LEU A 108 7.12 -11.72 -2.28
C LEU A 108 8.09 -11.94 -3.43
N SER A 109 7.79 -11.37 -4.59
CA SER A 109 8.64 -11.47 -5.77
C SER A 109 9.97 -10.73 -5.56
N PHE A 110 9.95 -9.54 -4.95
CA PHE A 110 11.17 -8.82 -4.59
C PHE A 110 12.01 -9.61 -3.59
N ARG A 111 11.40 -10.15 -2.53
CA ARG A 111 12.10 -10.93 -1.51
C ARG A 111 12.81 -12.13 -2.12
N ARG A 112 12.14 -12.89 -2.99
CA ARG A 112 12.76 -14.00 -3.74
C ARG A 112 13.95 -13.54 -4.58
N CYS A 113 13.83 -12.42 -5.29
CA CYS A 113 14.92 -11.83 -6.08
C CYS A 113 16.08 -11.31 -5.22
N TRP A 114 15.79 -10.82 -4.01
CA TRP A 114 16.76 -10.23 -3.09
C TRP A 114 17.57 -11.29 -2.35
N MET A 115 16.91 -12.35 -1.87
CA MET A 115 17.51 -13.46 -1.12
C MET A 115 18.21 -14.50 -2.00
N GLY A 116 18.08 -14.40 -3.33
CA GLY A 116 18.72 -15.35 -4.25
C GLY A 116 18.01 -16.71 -4.36
N GLY A 117 16.75 -16.81 -3.92
CA GLY A 117 15.91 -18.00 -4.13
C GLY A 117 15.70 -18.92 -2.93
N GLU A 118 16.31 -18.65 -1.76
CA GLU A 118 16.03 -19.42 -0.54
C GLU A 118 14.79 -18.87 0.18
N ASP A 119 13.77 -19.72 0.31
CA ASP A 119 12.47 -19.38 0.87
C ASP A 119 12.45 -19.73 2.36
N GLU A 120 12.95 -18.82 3.20
CA GLU A 120 12.70 -18.93 4.65
C GLU A 120 11.26 -18.46 4.95
N LEU A 121 10.41 -19.43 5.26
CA LEU A 121 9.05 -19.25 5.80
C LEU A 121 9.07 -18.58 7.18
N VAL A 122 9.41 -17.28 7.21
CA VAL A 122 9.17 -16.44 8.38
C VAL A 122 7.83 -15.76 8.18
N SER A 123 6.84 -16.24 8.93
CA SER A 123 5.46 -15.75 8.95
C SER A 123 5.21 -14.92 10.19
N GLU A 124 5.52 -13.63 10.09
CA GLU A 124 4.69 -12.58 10.70
C GLU A 124 4.27 -11.65 9.56
N ARG A 125 3.31 -12.11 8.75
CA ARG A 125 2.73 -11.33 7.65
C ARG A 125 1.42 -10.73 8.11
N SER A 126 1.38 -9.41 8.15
CA SER A 126 0.13 -8.66 8.23
C SER A 126 -0.24 -8.21 6.82
N GLU A 127 -1.10 -8.98 6.16
CA GLU A 127 -1.63 -8.67 4.84
C GLU A 127 -3.04 -8.10 5.02
N PHE A 128 -3.22 -6.84 4.61
CA PHE A 128 -4.53 -6.20 4.59
C PHE A 128 -4.77 -5.68 3.18
N THR A 129 -5.78 -6.23 2.51
CA THR A 129 -6.19 -5.76 1.18
C THR A 129 -7.61 -5.22 1.26
N ILE A 130 -7.75 -3.89 1.21
CA ILE A 130 -9.04 -3.22 1.18
C ILE A 130 -9.36 -2.93 -0.28
N TYR A 131 -10.25 -3.72 -0.87
CA TYR A 131 -10.80 -3.44 -2.19
C TYR A 131 -12.02 -2.54 -2.05
N GLY A 132 -11.93 -1.33 -2.61
CA GLY A 132 -13.11 -0.52 -2.92
C GLY A 132 -13.59 -0.88 -4.32
N ALA A 133 -14.82 -1.37 -4.44
CA ALA A 133 -15.41 -1.60 -5.76
C ALA A 133 -15.61 -0.26 -6.48
N ALA A 134 -15.09 -0.14 -7.70
CA ALA A 134 -15.62 0.82 -8.65
C ALA A 134 -17.01 0.29 -9.07
N CYS A 135 -18.05 0.72 -8.37
CA CYS A 135 -19.41 0.59 -8.88
C CYS A 135 -19.51 1.44 -10.16
N ARG A 136 -19.12 0.88 -11.31
CA ARG A 136 -19.46 1.41 -12.65
C ARG A 136 -20.80 0.88 -13.16
N ARG A 137 -21.56 0.24 -12.28
CA ARG A 137 -23.00 0.11 -12.38
C ARG A 137 -23.51 0.68 -11.08
N SER A 138 -24.17 1.82 -11.09
CA SER A 138 -25.24 2.04 -10.13
C SER A 138 -26.00 0.73 -10.06
N ALA A 139 -26.11 0.14 -8.86
CA ALA A 139 -27.03 -0.96 -8.67
C ALA A 139 -28.34 -0.55 -9.36
N PRO A 140 -28.93 -1.39 -10.23
CA PRO A 140 -30.26 -1.10 -10.74
C PRO A 140 -31.11 -0.81 -9.52
N GLY A 141 -31.72 0.37 -9.50
CA GLY A 141 -32.24 0.99 -8.30
C GLY A 141 -32.93 -0.01 -7.38
N SER A 142 -32.33 -0.24 -6.22
CA SER A 142 -33.07 -0.66 -5.05
C SER A 142 -32.77 0.39 -4.00
N GLY A 143 -33.66 1.39 -3.88
CA GLY A 143 -33.67 2.36 -2.79
C GLY A 143 -34.01 1.72 -1.44
N ILE A 144 -33.40 0.57 -1.15
CA ILE A 144 -33.65 -0.26 0.02
C ILE A 144 -32.55 -0.05 1.06
N PHE A 145 -31.34 0.37 0.66
CA PHE A 145 -30.24 0.64 1.58
C PHE A 145 -29.67 2.05 1.39
N ARG A 146 -29.78 2.88 2.42
CA ARG A 146 -29.25 4.22 2.52
C ARG A 146 -28.11 4.24 3.53
N LEU A 147 -26.98 4.82 3.15
CA LEU A 147 -25.93 5.13 4.12
C LEU A 147 -26.36 6.35 4.93
N LYS A 148 -26.51 6.16 6.24
CA LYS A 148 -26.81 7.22 7.20
C LYS A 148 -25.59 7.47 8.07
N SER A 149 -25.12 8.73 8.15
CA SER A 149 -24.02 9.09 9.05
C SER A 149 -24.39 8.72 10.49
N VAL A 150 -23.43 8.17 11.22
CA VAL A 150 -23.59 7.93 12.66
C VAL A 150 -23.58 9.27 13.36
N GLU A 151 -24.66 9.57 14.07
CA GLU A 151 -24.75 10.72 14.96
C GLU A 151 -24.38 10.32 16.40
N PRO A 152 -23.93 11.26 17.26
CA PRO A 152 -23.49 10.97 18.63
C PRO A 152 -24.50 10.19 19.48
N GLU A 153 -25.80 10.37 19.23
CA GLU A 153 -26.89 9.71 19.96
C GLU A 153 -26.93 8.20 19.67
N SER A 154 -26.35 7.77 18.55
CA SER A 154 -26.26 6.35 18.19
C SER A 154 -25.00 5.67 18.74
N TRP A 155 -24.16 6.39 19.50
CA TRP A 155 -22.87 5.89 19.99
C TRP A 155 -22.95 4.55 20.75
N PRO A 156 -23.92 4.30 21.67
CA PRO A 156 -23.96 3.04 22.40
C PRO A 156 -24.10 1.80 21.50
N ARG A 157 -24.84 1.95 20.39
CA ARG A 157 -25.01 0.90 19.39
C ARG A 157 -23.72 0.63 18.63
N VAL A 158 -23.02 1.70 18.25
CA VAL A 158 -21.73 1.62 17.55
C VAL A 158 -20.64 1.03 18.44
N GLU A 159 -20.60 1.45 19.70
CA GLU A 159 -19.66 0.96 20.70
C GLU A 159 -19.84 -0.56 20.92
N SER A 160 -21.07 -1.02 21.11
CA SER A 160 -21.38 -2.44 21.25
C SER A 160 -20.93 -3.24 20.02
N TRP A 161 -21.26 -2.75 18.82
CA TRP A 161 -20.83 -3.39 17.57
C TRP A 161 -19.30 -3.45 17.44
N ALA A 162 -18.59 -2.35 17.73
CA ALA A 162 -17.13 -2.30 17.64
C ALA A 162 -16.48 -3.28 18.61
N VAL A 163 -16.95 -3.35 19.85
CA VAL A 163 -16.45 -4.32 20.84
C VAL A 163 -16.70 -5.75 20.38
N GLN A 164 -17.89 -6.05 19.85
CA GLN A 164 -18.23 -7.37 19.34
C GLN A 164 -17.36 -7.75 18.14
N PHE A 165 -17.23 -6.86 17.16
CA PHE A 165 -16.35 -7.03 16.00
C PHE A 165 -14.90 -7.30 16.41
N ALA A 166 -14.38 -6.57 17.39
CA ALA A 166 -13.02 -6.79 17.89
C ALA A 166 -12.82 -8.20 18.47
N ARG A 167 -13.82 -8.71 19.18
CA ARG A 167 -13.79 -10.05 19.79
C ARG A 167 -13.93 -11.17 18.76
N GLU A 168 -14.77 -10.97 17.75
CA GLU A 168 -15.04 -11.96 16.69
C GLU A 168 -13.96 -11.99 15.60
N SER A 169 -13.12 -10.96 15.53
CA SER A 169 -12.00 -10.88 14.60
C SER A 169 -10.97 -11.99 14.85
N VAL A 170 -10.30 -12.43 13.78
CA VAL A 170 -9.22 -13.43 13.86
C VAL A 170 -7.95 -12.87 13.22
N PRO A 171 -6.89 -12.57 14.00
CA PRO A 171 -6.84 -12.64 15.47
C PRO A 171 -7.73 -11.56 16.15
N PRO A 172 -8.12 -11.76 17.42
CA PRO A 172 -8.89 -10.77 18.16
C PRO A 172 -8.18 -9.41 18.21
N LEU A 173 -8.93 -8.34 17.93
CA LEU A 173 -8.41 -6.98 17.94
C LEU A 173 -8.48 -6.38 19.34
N ASN A 174 -7.63 -5.40 19.62
CA ASN A 174 -7.72 -4.61 20.85
C ASN A 174 -8.96 -3.70 20.81
N SER A 175 -9.97 -4.03 21.63
CA SER A 175 -11.23 -3.30 21.69
C SER A 175 -11.08 -1.83 22.04
N THR A 176 -10.12 -1.48 22.92
CA THR A 176 -9.88 -0.09 23.34
C THR A 176 -9.37 0.76 22.19
N VAL A 177 -8.43 0.23 21.41
CA VAL A 177 -7.88 0.91 20.22
C VAL A 177 -8.96 1.05 19.16
N LEU A 178 -9.72 -0.02 18.90
CA LEU A 178 -10.80 0.02 17.92
C LEU A 178 -11.87 1.05 18.30
N LEU A 179 -12.29 1.10 19.57
CA LEU A 179 -13.25 2.09 20.06
C LEU A 179 -12.75 3.53 19.89
N ALA A 180 -11.48 3.79 20.19
CA ALA A 180 -10.89 5.11 19.98
C ALA A 180 -10.94 5.52 18.50
N MET A 181 -10.58 4.60 17.59
CA MET A 181 -10.65 4.82 16.14
C MET A 181 -12.10 5.05 15.67
N THR A 182 -13.04 4.21 16.11
CA THR A 182 -14.45 4.34 15.75
C THR A 182 -15.03 5.67 16.23
N LYS A 183 -14.65 6.14 17.43
CA LYS A 183 -15.05 7.46 17.94
C LYS A 183 -14.49 8.59 17.10
N GLU A 184 -13.23 8.50 16.70
CA GLU A 184 -12.60 9.47 15.81
C GLU A 184 -13.30 9.52 14.43
N MET A 185 -13.67 8.36 13.88
CA MET A 185 -14.41 8.28 12.62
C MET A 185 -15.79 8.93 12.71
N MET A 186 -16.51 8.72 13.82
CA MET A 186 -17.79 9.38 14.09
C MET A 186 -17.62 10.90 14.16
N LEU A 187 -16.65 11.39 14.94
CA LEU A 187 -16.37 12.83 15.08
C LEU A 187 -16.01 13.50 13.75
N ARG A 188 -15.34 12.75 12.85
CA ARG A 188 -15.00 13.20 11.50
C ARG A 188 -16.12 13.02 10.47
N LYS A 189 -17.30 12.55 10.89
CA LYS A 189 -18.45 12.22 10.01
C LYS A 189 -18.10 11.20 8.90
N ASN A 190 -17.22 10.26 9.22
CA ASN A 190 -16.73 9.22 8.33
C ASN A 190 -17.13 7.81 8.80
N LEU A 191 -18.22 7.71 9.57
CA LEU A 191 -18.79 6.46 10.04
C LEU A 191 -20.28 6.43 9.68
N PHE A 192 -20.75 5.32 9.12
CA PHE A 192 -22.09 5.22 8.55
C PHE A 192 -22.78 3.91 8.98
N PHE A 193 -24.08 3.99 9.22
CA PHE A 193 -24.96 2.82 9.21
C PHE A 193 -25.44 2.53 7.79
N LEU A 194 -25.62 1.25 7.50
CA LEU A 194 -26.43 0.79 6.38
C LEU A 194 -27.87 0.67 6.90
N ASP A 195 -28.77 1.51 6.38
CA ASP A 195 -30.19 1.58 6.74
C ASP A 195 -31.04 1.06 5.59
#